data_AF-A0A7Y3LGT2-F1
#
_entry.id   AF-A0A7Y3LGT2-F1
#
_cell.length_a   1.000
_cell.length_b   1.000
_cell.length_c   1.000
_cell.angle_alpha   90.00
_cell.angle_beta   90.00
_cell.angle_gamma   90.00
#
_symmetry.space_group_name_H-M   'P 1'
#
loop_
_entity.id
_entity.type
_entity.pdbx_description
1 polymer ?
#
loop_
_entity_poly.entity_id
_entity_poly.type
_entity_poly.pdbx_seq_one_letter_code
_entity_poly.pdbx_strand_id
1 'polypeptide(L)'
;MENQIIERLRIRELVENWALWRDAGDWDRFRTLWSEDGTMMATWTQGSAEEFIRASIDGWNKGVRILHFLGGTSTDLSDDRAISQTKMTITQRAEVEGVQCDVICTGRFYDFLRRIDNEWKLVLRQPIYEMDRMNSIVPGLSPTLDSNLLSEFPTGYKHLAYLQTRIGYQVKKDMPGIAGPEVEALYFRGRKWLAHESAQP
;
A
#
# COMPACT_ATOMS: atom_id res chain seq x y z
N MET A 1 6.38 -22.78 19.49
CA MET A 1 7.46 -22.10 18.75
C MET A 1 7.43 -22.49 17.27
N GLU A 2 7.45 -23.78 16.93
CA GLU A 2 7.36 -24.25 15.53
C GLU A 2 6.08 -23.79 14.81
N ASN A 3 4.91 -23.90 15.46
CA ASN A 3 3.64 -23.38 14.93
C ASN A 3 3.71 -21.87 14.60
N GLN A 4 4.34 -21.08 15.47
CA GLN A 4 4.50 -19.64 15.28
C GLN A 4 5.42 -19.24 14.11
N ILE A 5 6.37 -20.10 13.72
CA ILE A 5 7.20 -19.87 12.53
C ILE A 5 6.37 -20.10 11.27
N ILE A 6 5.59 -21.19 11.24
CA ILE A 6 4.70 -21.52 10.12
C ILE A 6 3.67 -20.41 9.89
N GLU A 7 3.04 -19.90 10.95
CA GLU A 7 2.07 -18.79 10.82
C GLU A 7 2.72 -17.51 10.26
N ARG A 8 3.96 -17.19 10.64
CA ARG A 8 4.68 -16.05 10.06
C ARG A 8 5.03 -16.25 8.58
N LEU A 9 5.36 -17.48 8.18
CA LEU A 9 5.59 -17.82 6.78
C LEU A 9 4.31 -17.70 5.95
N ARG A 10 3.16 -18.17 6.46
CA ARG A 10 1.85 -18.02 5.82
C ARG A 10 1.47 -16.56 5.61
N ILE A 11 1.67 -15.72 6.64
CA ILE A 11 1.42 -14.28 6.54
C ILE A 11 2.36 -13.62 5.53
N ARG A 12 3.64 -13.99 5.54
CA ARG A 12 4.61 -13.47 4.58
C ARG A 12 4.23 -13.83 3.15
N GLU A 13 3.90 -15.09 2.90
CA GLU A 13 3.43 -15.57 1.60
C GLU A 13 2.18 -14.80 1.14
N LEU A 14 1.22 -14.56 2.05
CA LEU A 14 0.04 -13.73 1.76
C LEU A 14 0.43 -12.33 1.28
N VAL A 15 1.33 -11.65 2.00
CA VAL A 15 1.77 -10.28 1.64
C VAL A 15 2.55 -10.26 0.32
N GLU A 16 3.37 -11.26 0.06
CA GLU A 16 4.10 -11.44 -1.20
C GLU A 16 3.15 -11.70 -2.38
N ASN A 17 2.17 -12.59 -2.18
CA ASN A 17 1.12 -12.87 -3.15
C ASN A 17 0.26 -11.64 -3.45
N TRP A 18 0.00 -10.78 -2.46
CA TRP A 18 -0.69 -9.52 -2.71
C TRP A 18 0.05 -8.68 -3.76
N ALA A 19 1.36 -8.52 -3.60
CA ALA A 19 2.16 -7.72 -4.52
C ALA A 19 2.20 -8.37 -5.91
N LEU A 20 2.54 -9.65 -5.97
CA LEU A 20 2.67 -10.37 -7.24
C LEU A 20 1.35 -10.47 -8.00
N TRP A 21 0.26 -10.87 -7.35
CA TRP A 21 -1.01 -11.13 -8.02
C TRP A 21 -1.68 -9.83 -8.47
N ARG A 22 -1.60 -8.76 -7.67
CA ARG A 22 -2.08 -7.44 -8.08
C ARG A 22 -1.33 -6.94 -9.31
N ASP A 23 -0.01 -7.00 -9.27
CA ASP A 23 0.82 -6.40 -10.31
C ASP A 23 0.86 -7.26 -11.59
N ALA A 24 0.49 -8.54 -11.50
CA ALA A 24 0.28 -9.43 -12.64
C ALA A 24 -1.15 -9.38 -13.22
N GLY A 25 -2.09 -8.69 -12.54
CA GLY A 25 -3.50 -8.67 -12.91
C GLY A 25 -4.23 -9.99 -12.69
N ASP A 26 -3.76 -10.81 -11.76
CA ASP A 26 -4.41 -12.07 -11.36
C ASP A 26 -5.53 -11.80 -10.36
N TRP A 27 -6.61 -11.20 -10.85
CA TRP A 27 -7.67 -10.66 -10.00
C TRP A 27 -8.43 -11.72 -9.22
N ASP A 28 -8.55 -12.93 -9.76
CA ASP A 28 -9.28 -14.03 -9.10
C ASP A 28 -8.52 -14.52 -7.88
N ARG A 29 -7.21 -14.77 -7.99
CA ARG A 29 -6.37 -15.09 -6.83
C ARG A 29 -6.22 -13.90 -5.90
N PHE A 30 -6.08 -12.69 -6.45
CA PHE A 30 -5.94 -11.48 -5.64
C PHE A 30 -7.11 -11.27 -4.68
N ARG A 31 -8.35 -11.59 -5.09
CA ARG A 31 -9.53 -11.54 -4.23
C ARG A 31 -9.45 -12.49 -3.03
N THR A 32 -8.80 -13.65 -3.17
CA THR A 32 -8.77 -14.67 -2.10
C THR A 32 -7.90 -14.28 -0.90
N LEU A 33 -7.10 -13.23 -1.02
CA LEU A 33 -6.21 -12.74 0.04
C LEU A 33 -6.95 -11.93 1.11
N TRP A 34 -8.14 -11.42 0.78
CA TRP A 34 -8.89 -10.49 1.61
C TRP A 34 -9.93 -11.21 2.46
N SER A 35 -10.20 -10.67 3.66
CA SER A 35 -11.42 -11.03 4.38
C SER A 35 -12.62 -10.38 3.70
N GLU A 36 -13.83 -10.87 4.00
CA GLU A 36 -15.08 -10.29 3.46
C GLU A 36 -15.24 -8.81 3.84
N ASP A 37 -14.80 -8.43 5.04
CA ASP A 37 -14.74 -7.06 5.56
C ASP A 37 -13.41 -6.33 5.24
N GLY A 38 -12.62 -6.87 4.31
CA GLY A 38 -11.31 -6.36 3.94
C GLY A 38 -11.35 -4.94 3.40
N THR A 39 -10.41 -4.11 3.85
CA THR A 39 -10.33 -2.68 3.51
C THR A 39 -8.92 -2.30 3.03
N MET A 40 -8.86 -1.51 1.96
CA MET A 40 -7.61 -1.01 1.40
C MET A 40 -7.51 0.50 1.53
N MET A 41 -6.38 0.96 2.05
CA MET A 41 -6.00 2.36 2.08
C MET A 41 -4.89 2.61 1.07
N ALA A 42 -5.13 3.52 0.13
CA ALA A 42 -4.14 4.04 -0.80
C ALA A 42 -4.28 5.55 -0.88
N THR A 43 -3.31 6.24 -1.49
CA THR A 43 -3.40 7.69 -1.73
C THR A 43 -4.64 8.08 -2.56
N TRP A 44 -5.11 7.20 -3.44
CA TRP A 44 -6.19 7.46 -4.42
C TRP A 44 -7.47 6.64 -4.18
N THR A 45 -7.51 5.79 -3.16
CA THR A 45 -8.70 5.00 -2.80
C THR A 45 -8.71 4.70 -1.31
N GLN A 46 -9.88 4.84 -0.71
CA GLN A 46 -10.17 4.42 0.66
C GLN A 46 -11.50 3.69 0.62
N GLY A 47 -11.47 2.36 0.77
CA GLY A 47 -12.68 1.57 0.61
C GLY A 47 -12.45 0.08 0.78
N SER A 48 -13.49 -0.68 0.51
CA SER A 48 -13.46 -2.13 0.55
C SER A 48 -12.43 -2.72 -0.42
N ALA A 49 -12.01 -3.95 -0.14
CA ALA A 49 -11.13 -4.71 -1.02
C ALA A 49 -11.69 -4.82 -2.44
N GLU A 50 -13.00 -5.05 -2.60
CA GLU A 50 -13.64 -5.16 -3.92
C GLU A 50 -13.67 -3.83 -4.67
N GLU A 51 -13.94 -2.69 -4.00
CA GLU A 51 -13.84 -1.36 -4.62
C GLU A 51 -12.41 -1.08 -5.11
N PHE A 52 -11.41 -1.42 -4.29
CA PHE A 52 -10.01 -1.28 -4.67
C PHE A 52 -9.62 -2.17 -5.85
N ILE A 53 -10.14 -3.41 -5.91
CA ILE A 53 -9.89 -4.34 -7.01
C ILE A 53 -10.51 -3.83 -8.29
N ARG A 54 -11.76 -3.37 -8.26
CA ARG A 54 -12.43 -2.76 -9.43
C ARG A 54 -11.66 -1.56 -9.95
N ALA A 55 -11.27 -0.64 -9.08
CA ALA A 55 -10.50 0.53 -9.47
C ALA A 55 -9.10 0.16 -10.01
N SER A 56 -8.48 -0.90 -9.46
CA SER A 56 -7.22 -1.44 -9.98
C SER A 56 -7.38 -2.06 -11.37
N ILE A 57 -8.47 -2.79 -11.64
CA ILE A 57 -8.82 -3.33 -12.97
C ILE A 57 -9.04 -2.19 -13.96
N ASP A 58 -9.79 -1.15 -13.59
CA ASP A 58 -10.04 0.01 -14.45
C ASP A 58 -8.74 0.74 -14.80
N GLY A 59 -7.87 0.97 -13.82
CA GLY A 59 -6.54 1.53 -14.04
C GLY A 59 -5.70 0.66 -14.96
N TRP A 60 -5.68 -0.66 -14.72
CA TRP A 60 -4.97 -1.62 -15.55
C TRP A 60 -5.42 -1.58 -17.01
N ASN A 61 -6.74 -1.56 -17.25
CA ASN A 61 -7.32 -1.50 -18.59
C ASN A 61 -7.02 -0.17 -19.30
N LYS A 62 -6.80 0.92 -18.55
CA LYS A 62 -6.33 2.21 -19.06
C LYS A 62 -4.81 2.29 -19.27
N GLY A 63 -4.09 1.17 -19.08
CA GLY A 63 -2.64 1.10 -19.27
C GLY A 63 -1.82 1.53 -18.05
N VAL A 64 -2.44 1.84 -16.91
CA VAL A 64 -1.71 2.12 -15.67
C VAL A 64 -1.00 0.84 -15.23
N ARG A 65 0.29 0.95 -14.95
CA ARG A 65 1.11 -0.13 -14.40
C ARG A 65 1.78 0.38 -13.14
N ILE A 66 1.55 -0.34 -12.04
CA ILE A 66 2.12 -0.05 -10.72
C ILE A 66 2.80 -1.32 -10.28
N LEU A 67 4.07 -1.22 -9.90
CA LEU A 67 4.88 -2.35 -9.46
C LEU A 67 5.30 -2.17 -8.00
N HIS A 68 5.24 -3.25 -7.23
CA HIS A 68 5.62 -3.32 -5.84
C HIS A 68 6.85 -4.20 -5.69
N PHE A 69 7.92 -3.62 -5.17
CA PHE A 69 9.08 -4.38 -4.71
C PHE A 69 9.05 -4.47 -3.19
N LEU A 70 9.07 -5.68 -2.64
CA LEU A 70 9.00 -5.92 -1.21
C LEU A 70 10.39 -6.15 -0.60
N GLY A 71 10.54 -5.74 0.65
CA GLY A 71 11.78 -5.87 1.42
C GLY A 71 11.57 -6.61 2.74
N GLY A 72 12.32 -6.20 3.76
CA GLY A 72 12.25 -6.79 5.09
C GLY A 72 10.83 -6.81 5.65
N THR A 73 10.48 -7.94 6.30
CA THR A 73 9.16 -8.18 6.89
C THR A 73 9.30 -8.56 8.36
N SER A 74 8.43 -8.02 9.20
CA SER A 74 8.25 -8.41 10.60
C SER A 74 6.78 -8.67 10.88
N THR A 75 6.48 -9.65 11.72
CA THR A 75 5.10 -10.02 12.07
C THR A 75 4.97 -10.30 13.56
N ASP A 76 4.04 -9.57 14.19
CA ASP A 76 3.57 -9.78 15.55
C ASP A 76 2.29 -10.63 15.51
N LEU A 77 2.27 -11.71 16.28
CA LEU A 77 1.15 -12.67 16.35
C LEU A 77 0.46 -12.60 17.71
N SER A 78 -0.87 -12.67 17.70
CA SER A 78 -1.73 -12.82 18.87
C SER A 78 -2.93 -13.71 18.52
N ASP A 79 -2.85 -14.99 18.86
CA ASP A 79 -3.86 -16.02 18.56
C ASP A 79 -4.27 -16.09 17.07
N ASP A 80 -5.46 -15.60 16.73
CA ASP A 80 -6.02 -15.53 15.38
C ASP A 80 -5.82 -14.15 14.72
N ARG A 81 -5.04 -13.26 15.34
CA ARG A 81 -4.74 -11.91 14.85
C ARG A 81 -3.25 -11.71 14.64
N ALA A 82 -2.93 -10.87 13.67
CA ALA A 82 -1.56 -10.46 13.43
C ALA A 82 -1.48 -9.01 12.96
N ILE A 83 -0.31 -8.42 13.21
CA ILE A 83 0.17 -7.23 12.51
C ILE A 83 1.40 -7.62 11.72
N SER A 84 1.40 -7.37 10.42
CA SER A 84 2.58 -7.52 9.57
C SER A 84 3.06 -6.16 9.08
N GLN A 85 4.38 -5.97 9.09
CA GLN A 85 5.03 -4.82 8.51
C GLN A 85 6.03 -5.26 7.46
N THR A 86 5.83 -4.82 6.22
CA THR A 86 6.70 -5.18 5.10
C THR A 86 7.15 -3.93 4.38
N LYS A 87 8.47 -3.72 4.28
CA LYS A 87 9.03 -2.65 3.45
C LYS A 87 8.58 -2.82 2.01
N MET A 88 8.21 -1.72 1.37
CA MET A 88 7.78 -1.74 -0.02
C MET A 88 8.33 -0.53 -0.78
N THR A 89 8.44 -0.68 -2.09
CA THR A 89 8.62 0.42 -3.02
C THR A 89 7.58 0.30 -4.12
N ILE A 90 6.80 1.37 -4.30
CA ILE A 90 5.83 1.52 -5.37
C ILE A 90 6.52 2.24 -6.52
N THR A 91 6.54 1.61 -7.69
CA THR A 91 6.99 2.24 -8.93
C THR A 91 5.79 2.46 -9.85
N GLN A 92 5.59 3.70 -10.29
CA GLN A 92 4.57 4.05 -11.28
C GLN A 92 5.20 4.89 -12.39
N ARG A 93 4.99 4.46 -13.64
CA ARG A 93 5.39 5.21 -14.83
C ARG A 93 4.21 6.01 -15.38
N ALA A 94 4.43 7.28 -15.69
CA ALA A 94 3.48 8.10 -16.41
C ALA A 94 4.18 9.27 -17.12
N GLU A 95 3.44 9.91 -18.04
CA GLU A 95 3.83 11.23 -18.53
C GLU A 95 3.52 12.29 -17.46
N VAL A 96 4.49 13.14 -17.16
CA VAL A 96 4.37 14.25 -16.22
C VAL A 96 4.90 15.49 -16.91
N GLU A 97 4.04 16.48 -17.14
CA GLU A 97 4.40 17.74 -17.82
C GLU A 97 5.10 17.50 -19.18
N GLY A 98 4.60 16.53 -19.96
CA GLY A 98 5.16 16.16 -21.27
C GLY A 98 6.43 15.30 -21.22
N VAL A 99 6.88 14.87 -20.04
CA VAL A 99 8.09 14.05 -19.85
C VAL A 99 7.72 12.68 -19.30
N GLN A 100 8.24 11.61 -19.90
CA GLN A 100 8.07 10.26 -19.36
C GLN A 100 8.89 10.09 -18.08
N CYS A 101 8.21 9.83 -16.96
CA CYS A 101 8.82 9.72 -15.64
C CYS A 101 8.45 8.43 -14.94
N ASP A 102 9.38 7.92 -14.15
CA ASP A 102 9.13 6.96 -13.09
C ASP A 102 9.05 7.70 -11.75
N VAL A 103 7.98 7.46 -11.01
CA VAL A 103 7.94 7.77 -9.58
C VAL A 103 8.24 6.51 -8.79
N ILE A 104 9.14 6.64 -7.82
CA ILE A 104 9.54 5.61 -6.89
C ILE A 104 9.18 6.12 -5.49
N CYS A 105 8.21 5.48 -4.85
CA CYS A 105 7.75 5.81 -3.52
C CYS A 105 8.06 4.67 -2.55
N THR A 106 8.94 4.91 -1.61
CA THR A 106 9.37 3.94 -0.60
C THR A 106 8.55 4.11 0.67
N GLY A 107 8.10 2.98 1.21
CA GLY A 107 7.35 2.95 2.46
C GLY A 107 7.33 1.58 3.09
N ARG A 108 6.30 1.32 3.87
CA ARG A 108 5.98 -0.01 4.38
C ARG A 108 4.48 -0.23 4.42
N PHE A 109 4.05 -1.46 4.14
CA PHE A 109 2.72 -1.88 4.50
C PHE A 109 2.64 -2.07 6.01
N TYR A 110 1.50 -1.69 6.60
CA TYR A 110 1.11 -2.02 7.96
C TYR A 110 -0.23 -2.74 7.86
N ASP A 111 -0.17 -4.05 7.95
CA ASP A 111 -1.29 -4.94 7.64
C ASP A 111 -1.89 -5.50 8.92
N PHE A 112 -3.22 -5.42 9.03
CA PHE A 112 -4.01 -6.10 10.03
C PHE A 112 -4.54 -7.39 9.41
N LEU A 113 -4.20 -8.51 10.02
CA LEU A 113 -4.59 -9.82 9.53
C LEU A 113 -5.38 -10.58 10.59
N ARG A 114 -6.30 -11.41 10.10
CA ARG A 114 -7.08 -12.35 10.91
C ARG A 114 -7.02 -13.74 10.28
N ARG A 115 -7.00 -14.79 11.10
CA ARG A 115 -7.15 -16.16 10.65
C ARG A 115 -8.64 -16.53 10.65
N ILE A 116 -9.16 -16.91 9.49
CA ILE A 116 -10.56 -17.29 9.25
C ILE A 116 -10.52 -18.69 8.61
N ASP A 117 -11.23 -19.66 9.19
CA ASP A 117 -11.25 -21.06 8.71
C ASP A 117 -9.86 -21.66 8.45
N ASN A 118 -8.91 -21.38 9.37
CA ASN A 118 -7.49 -21.77 9.30
C ASN A 118 -6.65 -21.10 8.21
N GLU A 119 -7.17 -20.10 7.51
CA GLU A 119 -6.43 -19.29 6.53
C GLU A 119 -6.23 -17.85 7.02
N TRP A 120 -5.05 -17.28 6.82
CA TRP A 120 -4.83 -15.86 7.06
C TRP A 120 -5.47 -15.03 5.96
N LYS A 121 -6.08 -13.91 6.34
CA LYS A 121 -6.72 -12.95 5.44
C LYS A 121 -6.35 -11.52 5.83
N LEU A 122 -6.24 -10.63 4.84
CA LEU A 122 -6.09 -9.19 5.04
C LEU A 122 -7.41 -8.56 5.44
N VAL A 123 -7.42 -7.93 6.61
CA VAL A 123 -8.56 -7.14 7.11
C VAL A 123 -8.37 -5.66 6.79
N LEU A 124 -7.17 -5.13 7.01
CA LEU A 124 -6.81 -3.77 6.61
C LEU A 124 -5.37 -3.76 6.09
N ARG A 125 -5.17 -3.13 4.93
CA ARG A 125 -3.84 -2.69 4.49
C ARG A 125 -3.74 -1.17 4.59
N GLN A 126 -2.83 -0.70 5.44
CA GLN A 126 -2.50 0.71 5.59
C GLN A 126 -1.01 0.95 5.25
N PRO A 127 -0.70 1.47 4.06
CA PRO A 127 0.64 1.93 3.76
C PRO A 127 1.05 3.11 4.65
N ILE A 128 2.31 3.09 5.05
CA ILE A 128 3.06 4.20 5.64
C ILE A 128 4.05 4.67 4.57
N TYR A 129 3.92 5.90 4.12
CA TYR A 129 4.73 6.49 3.04
C TYR A 129 5.92 7.26 3.63
N GLU A 130 7.13 6.83 3.31
CA GLU A 130 8.32 7.32 4.02
C GLU A 130 9.07 8.38 3.24
N MET A 131 9.27 8.15 1.94
CA MET A 131 9.95 9.07 1.04
C MET A 131 9.63 8.70 -0.41
N ASP A 132 9.74 9.65 -1.31
CA ASP A 132 9.65 9.38 -2.73
C ASP A 132 10.56 10.26 -3.59
N ARG A 133 10.65 9.88 -4.86
CA ARG A 133 11.34 10.65 -5.90
C ARG A 133 10.68 10.43 -7.25
N MET A 134 10.88 11.39 -8.14
CA MET A 134 10.53 11.29 -9.56
C MET A 134 11.79 11.41 -10.41
N ASN A 135 11.92 10.55 -11.40
CA ASN A 135 13.02 10.55 -12.34
C ASN A 135 12.48 10.48 -13.77
N SER A 136 12.97 11.33 -14.65
CA SER A 136 12.78 11.12 -16.09
C SER A 136 13.46 9.84 -16.53
N ILE A 137 12.82 9.08 -17.42
CA ILE A 137 13.43 7.91 -18.05
C ILE A 137 14.30 8.29 -19.26
N VAL A 138 14.24 9.56 -19.67
CA VAL A 138 15.08 10.13 -20.72
C VAL A 138 16.20 10.94 -20.08
N PRO A 139 17.47 10.51 -20.21
CA PRO A 139 18.61 11.23 -19.64
C PRO A 139 18.66 12.70 -20.09
N GLY A 140 18.87 13.62 -19.14
CA GLY A 140 18.99 15.06 -19.40
C GLY A 140 17.68 15.81 -19.59
N LEU A 141 16.54 15.10 -19.64
CA LEU A 141 15.20 15.71 -19.67
C LEU A 141 14.62 15.71 -18.25
N SER A 142 13.99 16.81 -17.83
CA SER A 142 13.33 16.92 -16.53
C SER A 142 11.97 17.59 -16.67
N PRO A 143 10.91 17.10 -15.99
CA PRO A 143 9.63 17.80 -15.97
C PRO A 143 9.77 19.11 -15.19
N THR A 144 9.08 20.16 -15.65
CA THR A 144 8.94 21.41 -14.90
C THR A 144 7.70 21.33 -14.02
N LEU A 145 7.87 20.92 -12.77
CA LEU A 145 6.75 20.73 -11.84
C LEU A 145 6.16 22.07 -11.37
N ASP A 146 4.85 22.12 -11.22
CA ASP A 146 4.14 23.22 -10.57
C ASP A 146 4.48 23.23 -9.08
N SER A 147 5.27 24.22 -8.67
CA SER A 147 5.77 24.34 -7.30
C SER A 147 4.65 24.57 -6.28
N ASN A 148 3.58 25.25 -6.68
CA ASN A 148 2.45 25.53 -5.77
C ASN A 148 1.72 24.22 -5.49
N LEU A 149 1.33 23.49 -6.53
CA LEU A 149 0.67 22.20 -6.38
C LEU A 149 1.55 21.19 -5.63
N LEU A 150 2.84 21.09 -5.98
CA LEU A 150 3.78 20.17 -5.34
C LEU A 150 3.96 20.45 -3.84
N SER A 151 3.85 21.72 -3.42
CA SER A 151 3.99 22.12 -2.02
C SER A 151 2.83 21.66 -1.13
N GLU A 152 1.69 21.30 -1.73
CA GLU A 152 0.51 20.84 -0.99
C GLU A 152 0.60 19.38 -0.53
N PHE A 153 1.56 18.61 -1.05
CA PHE A 153 1.64 17.17 -0.80
C PHE A 153 2.65 16.80 0.30
N PRO A 154 2.33 15.83 1.18
CA PRO A 154 3.24 15.38 2.22
C PRO A 154 4.53 14.79 1.68
N THR A 155 5.63 15.00 2.41
CA THR A 155 6.99 14.59 2.00
C THR A 155 7.12 13.10 1.66
N GLY A 156 6.39 12.22 2.33
CA GLY A 156 6.52 10.77 2.13
C GLY A 156 6.06 10.24 0.78
N TYR A 157 5.19 10.99 0.08
CA TYR A 157 4.58 10.58 -1.19
C TYR A 157 4.28 11.80 -2.08
N LYS A 158 5.12 12.83 -1.98
CA LYS A 158 4.94 14.13 -2.63
C LYS A 158 4.86 14.02 -4.15
N HIS A 159 5.80 13.32 -4.76
CA HIS A 159 5.89 13.15 -6.19
C HIS A 159 4.87 12.14 -6.71
N LEU A 160 4.56 11.10 -5.93
CA LEU A 160 3.50 10.15 -6.24
C LEU A 160 2.14 10.84 -6.26
N ALA A 161 1.86 11.68 -5.25
CA ALA A 161 0.66 12.49 -5.20
C ALA A 161 0.56 13.44 -6.39
N TYR A 162 1.65 14.15 -6.72
CA TYR A 162 1.68 15.03 -7.88
C TYR A 162 1.32 14.29 -9.18
N LEU A 163 1.98 13.16 -9.44
CA LEU A 163 1.71 12.33 -10.62
C LEU A 163 0.25 11.88 -10.63
N GLN A 164 -0.26 11.37 -9.50
CA GLN A 164 -1.63 10.87 -9.39
C GLN A 164 -2.68 11.97 -9.59
N THR A 165 -2.44 13.17 -9.08
CA THR A 165 -3.30 14.33 -9.32
C THR A 165 -3.30 14.74 -10.79
N ARG A 166 -2.15 14.73 -11.47
CA ARG A 166 -2.08 15.06 -12.91
C ARG A 166 -2.81 14.05 -13.80
N ILE A 167 -2.92 12.79 -13.37
CA ILE A 167 -3.71 11.77 -14.08
C ILE A 167 -5.18 11.69 -13.60
N GLY A 168 -5.62 12.65 -12.78
CA GLY A 168 -7.04 12.86 -12.43
C GLY A 168 -7.50 12.22 -11.13
N TYR A 169 -6.61 11.64 -10.31
CA TYR A 169 -6.99 11.13 -9.00
C TYR A 169 -7.09 12.23 -7.94
N GLN A 170 -8.08 12.11 -7.06
CA GLN A 170 -8.12 12.86 -5.81
C GLN A 170 -7.21 12.17 -4.79
N VAL A 171 -6.17 12.87 -4.34
CA VAL A 171 -5.16 12.32 -3.44
C VAL A 171 -5.45 12.68 -1.99
N LYS A 172 -5.49 11.68 -1.12
CA LYS A 172 -5.58 11.82 0.34
C LYS A 172 -4.25 12.35 0.90
N LYS A 173 -4.30 13.45 1.65
CA LYS A 173 -3.12 14.21 2.14
C LYS A 173 -2.71 13.91 3.59
N ASP A 174 -3.45 13.06 4.28
CA ASP A 174 -3.25 12.62 5.66
C ASP A 174 -2.97 11.10 5.72
N MET A 175 -2.25 10.57 4.72
CA MET A 175 -1.77 9.18 4.81
C MET A 175 -0.59 9.12 5.80
N PRO A 176 -0.45 8.02 6.57
CA PRO A 176 0.63 7.87 7.54
C PRO A 176 2.02 8.05 6.94
N GLY A 177 2.87 8.85 7.60
CA GLY A 177 4.27 9.07 7.25
C GLY A 177 5.27 8.37 8.20
N ILE A 178 6.57 8.67 8.09
CA ILE A 178 7.61 8.13 9.01
C ILE A 178 7.28 8.40 10.47
N ALA A 179 6.79 9.60 10.76
CA ALA A 179 6.42 10.11 12.08
C ALA A 179 5.21 11.05 11.94
N GLY A 180 4.51 11.28 13.04
CA GLY A 180 3.34 12.16 13.07
C GLY A 180 2.10 11.49 13.67
N PRO A 181 1.03 12.26 13.91
CA PRO A 181 -0.16 11.77 14.59
C PRO A 181 -0.84 10.61 13.84
N GLU A 182 -0.79 10.58 12.51
CA GLU A 182 -1.42 9.55 11.68
C GLU A 182 -0.78 8.17 11.87
N VAL A 183 0.56 8.11 11.94
CA VAL A 183 1.28 6.84 12.16
C VAL A 183 1.22 6.40 13.63
N GLU A 184 1.22 7.33 14.57
CA GLU A 184 1.04 7.00 16.00
C GLU A 184 -0.37 6.45 16.28
N ALA A 185 -1.40 7.03 15.65
CA ALA A 185 -2.75 6.52 15.72
C ALA A 185 -2.87 5.12 15.09
N LEU A 186 -2.22 4.89 13.95
CA LEU A 186 -2.16 3.57 13.31
C LEU A 186 -1.51 2.51 14.23
N TYR A 187 -0.39 2.84 14.86
CA TYR A 187 0.27 1.93 15.80
C TYR A 187 -0.55 1.67 17.05
N PHE A 188 -1.25 2.69 17.56
CA PHE A 188 -2.18 2.51 18.67
C PHE A 188 -3.29 1.53 18.32
N ARG A 189 -3.88 1.65 17.12
CA ARG A 189 -4.85 0.69 16.61
C ARG A 189 -4.27 -0.71 16.47
N GLY A 190 -3.06 -0.85 15.95
CA GLY A 190 -2.35 -2.14 15.85
C GLY A 190 -2.14 -2.83 17.20
N ARG A 191 -1.79 -2.06 18.24
CA ARG A 191 -1.69 -2.60 19.62
C ARG A 191 -3.05 -3.08 20.14
N LYS A 192 -4.11 -2.30 19.97
CA LYS A 192 -5.48 -2.70 20.35
C LYS A 192 -5.96 -3.93 19.60
N TRP A 193 -5.61 -4.04 18.32
CA TRP A 193 -5.92 -5.20 17.50
C TRP A 193 -5.29 -6.48 18.07
N LEU A 194 -3.99 -6.44 18.38
CA LEU A 194 -3.28 -7.58 18.98
C LEU A 194 -3.76 -7.90 20.40
N ALA A 195 -4.21 -6.90 21.16
CA ALA A 195 -4.76 -7.07 22.50
C ALA A 195 -6.23 -7.55 22.51
N HIS A 196 -6.85 -7.75 21.34
CA HIS A 196 -8.27 -8.11 21.20
C HIS A 196 -9.25 -7.07 21.79
N GLU A 197 -8.82 -5.81 21.92
CA GLU A 197 -9.62 -4.71 22.48
C GLU A 197 -10.52 -4.01 21.45
N SER A 198 -10.42 -4.39 20.18
CA SER A 198 -11.25 -3.87 19.08
C SER A 198 -11.69 -5.00 18.16
N ALA A 199 -12.93 -4.95 17.69
CA ALA A 199 -13.43 -5.87 16.66
C ALA A 199 -12.96 -5.47 15.25
N GLN A 200 -12.62 -4.20 15.05
CA GLN A 200 -12.15 -3.66 13.77
C GLN A 200 -10.73 -3.08 13.87
N PRO A 201 -9.96 -3.08 12.77
CA PRO A 201 -8.64 -2.46 12.68
C PRO A 201 -8.59 -0.97 13.01
#